data_AF-A0A6P3Z6S8-F1
#
_entry.id   AF-A0A6P3Z6S8-F1
#
_cell.length_a   1.000
_cell.length_b   1.000
_cell.length_c   1.000
_cell.angle_alpha   90.00
_cell.angle_beta   90.00
_cell.angle_gamma   90.00
#
_symmetry.space_group_name_H-M   'P 1'
#
loop_
_entity.id
_entity.type
_entity.pdbx_description
1 polymer ?
#
loop_
_entity_poly.entity_id
_entity_poly.type
_entity_poly.pdbx_seq_one_letter_code
_entity_poly.pdbx_strand_id
1 'polypeptide(L)'
;MMWALEYDPDLFSMYEEPDAEKADGAKGKAKSIRQCGKYERENMRNAAKNAEGPLPISVFLVASVLKDKSTKLLQEARGLDDVVKILNDMTGNLDAKKACSGAMKLHKKYLKKAKKP
;
A
#
# COMPACT_ATOMS: atom_id res chain seq x y z
N MET A 1 -0.96 5.93 11.61
CA MET A 1 0.08 4.88 11.42
C MET A 1 0.34 4.54 9.95
N MET A 2 -0.69 4.38 9.09
CA MET A 2 -0.47 4.14 7.64
C MET A 2 0.12 5.34 6.89
N TRP A 3 -0.31 6.56 7.19
CA TRP A 3 0.15 7.77 6.48
C TRP A 3 1.68 7.94 6.58
N ALA A 4 2.27 7.54 7.71
CA ALA A 4 3.71 7.54 7.90
C ALA A 4 4.45 6.46 7.07
N LEU A 5 3.75 5.43 6.57
CA LEU A 5 4.33 4.44 5.66
C LEU A 5 4.43 4.99 4.24
N GLU A 6 3.39 5.70 3.79
CA GLU A 6 3.27 6.29 2.44
C GLU A 6 3.83 7.70 2.34
N TYR A 7 4.34 8.27 3.43
CA TYR A 7 4.88 9.62 3.45
C TYR A 7 5.90 9.82 2.31
N ASP A 8 5.60 10.76 1.41
CA ASP A 8 6.52 11.29 0.42
C ASP A 8 6.62 12.80 0.66
N PRO A 9 7.81 13.37 0.94
CA PRO A 9 7.97 14.80 1.13
C PRO A 9 7.55 15.63 -0.09
N ASP A 10 7.60 15.05 -1.29
CA ASP A 10 7.21 15.73 -2.54
C ASP A 10 5.70 15.61 -2.82
N LEU A 11 4.94 14.89 -1.98
CA LEU A 11 3.49 14.70 -2.15
C LEU A 11 2.75 16.04 -2.13
N PHE A 12 3.22 16.99 -1.31
CA PHE A 12 2.62 18.31 -1.19
C PHE A 12 2.72 19.12 -2.50
N SER A 13 3.83 18.99 -3.23
CA SER A 13 4.06 19.67 -4.50
C SER A 13 3.03 19.29 -5.57
N MET A 14 2.44 18.08 -5.49
CA MET A 14 1.36 17.65 -6.41
C MET A 14 0.06 18.42 -6.19
N TYR A 15 -0.13 19.03 -5.02
CA TYR A 15 -1.32 19.81 -4.68
C TYR A 15 -1.14 21.32 -4.92
N GLU A 16 0.10 21.77 -5.19
CA GLU A 16 0.42 23.19 -5.38
C GLU A 16 0.41 23.65 -6.85
N GLU A 17 0.04 22.83 -7.83
CA GLU A 17 -0.07 23.32 -9.21
C GLU A 17 -1.38 24.10 -9.44
N PRO A 18 -1.33 25.42 -9.75
CA PRO A 18 -2.34 26.02 -10.61
C PRO A 18 -2.12 25.52 -12.03
N ASP A 19 -3.19 25.35 -12.81
CA ASP A 19 -3.17 24.98 -14.23
C ASP A 19 -2.04 25.71 -15.00
N ALA A 20 -0.91 25.05 -15.19
CA ALA A 20 0.19 25.56 -16.00
C ALA A 20 0.75 24.40 -16.82
N GLU A 21 0.20 24.32 -18.02
CA GLU A 21 0.65 23.56 -19.18
C GLU A 21 2.13 23.16 -19.14
N LYS A 22 2.36 21.84 -19.19
CA LYS A 22 3.51 21.18 -19.82
C LYS A 22 4.86 21.89 -19.65
N ALA A 23 5.47 21.75 -18.48
CA ALA A 23 6.92 21.83 -18.36
C ALA A 23 7.49 20.41 -18.20
N ASP A 24 7.76 19.79 -19.35
CA ASP A 24 8.64 18.64 -19.50
C ASP A 24 10.01 19.01 -18.87
N GLY A 25 10.26 18.60 -17.62
CA GLY A 25 11.51 18.99 -16.96
C GLY A 25 11.54 19.09 -15.44
N ALA A 26 10.48 18.76 -14.69
CA ALA A 26 10.59 18.61 -13.25
C ALA A 26 11.34 17.31 -12.88
N LYS A 27 12.64 17.22 -13.22
CA LYS A 27 13.57 16.36 -12.49
C LYS A 27 13.70 16.94 -11.09
N GLY A 28 12.71 16.65 -10.25
CA GLY A 28 12.79 16.87 -8.81
C GLY A 28 14.13 16.35 -8.30
N LYS A 29 14.80 17.14 -7.47
CA LYS A 29 16.11 16.82 -6.88
C LYS A 29 16.15 15.35 -6.49
N ALA A 30 17.23 14.65 -6.83
CA ALA A 30 17.40 13.23 -6.53
C ALA A 30 17.02 12.94 -5.07
N LYS A 31 15.85 12.30 -4.89
CA LYS A 31 15.20 12.05 -3.61
C LYS A 31 16.19 11.42 -2.62
N SER A 32 16.30 11.97 -1.43
CA SER A 32 16.91 11.22 -0.32
C SER A 32 15.89 10.18 0.15
N ILE A 33 16.06 8.91 -0.24
CA ILE A 33 15.25 7.78 0.24
C ILE A 33 15.07 7.81 1.77
N ARG A 34 15.99 8.42 2.52
CA ARG A 34 15.91 8.50 3.99
C ARG A 34 14.74 9.35 4.51
N GLN A 35 14.12 10.18 3.69
CA GLN A 35 13.02 11.06 4.10
C GLN A 35 11.64 10.45 3.86
N CYS A 36 11.50 9.50 2.93
CA CYS A 36 10.22 8.87 2.65
C CYS A 36 9.78 7.90 3.77
N GLY A 37 8.51 7.56 3.83
CA GLY A 37 7.95 6.54 4.70
C GLY A 37 8.45 5.13 4.33
N LYS A 38 8.34 4.18 5.25
CA LYS A 38 8.94 2.84 5.07
C LYS A 38 8.42 2.11 3.82
N TYR A 39 7.15 2.28 3.47
CA TYR A 39 6.58 1.70 2.26
C TYR A 39 7.17 2.38 1.03
N GLU A 40 7.17 3.71 1.00
CA GLU A 40 7.67 4.49 -0.13
C GLU A 40 9.17 4.23 -0.39
N ARG A 41 9.97 4.09 0.67
CA ARG A 41 11.38 3.66 0.55
C ARG A 41 11.55 2.30 -0.14
N GLU A 42 10.76 1.31 0.28
CA GLU A 42 10.84 -0.04 -0.28
C GLU A 42 10.33 -0.04 -1.72
N ASN A 43 9.30 0.76 -2.00
CA ASN A 43 8.77 0.97 -3.33
C ASN A 43 9.83 1.57 -4.26
N MET A 44 10.43 2.71 -3.92
CA MET A 44 11.50 3.33 -4.70
C MET A 44 12.70 2.42 -4.96
N ARG A 45 13.11 1.59 -3.99
CA ARG A 45 14.19 0.61 -4.16
C ARG A 45 13.84 -0.53 -5.12
N ASN A 46 12.55 -0.83 -5.25
CA ASN A 46 12.07 -1.97 -5.99
C ASN A 46 11.29 -1.61 -7.26
N ALA A 47 11.01 -0.33 -7.50
CA ALA A 47 10.34 0.18 -8.68
C ALA A 47 11.24 -0.03 -9.91
N ALA A 48 11.20 -1.26 -10.43
CA ALA A 48 11.61 -1.56 -11.79
C ALA A 48 10.45 -1.15 -12.70
N LYS A 49 10.65 -0.09 -13.48
CA LYS A 49 10.17 0.16 -14.85
C LYS A 49 8.74 -0.27 -15.26
N ASN A 50 7.80 -0.43 -14.34
CA ASN A 50 6.40 -0.75 -14.69
C ASN A 50 5.64 0.55 -14.94
N ALA A 51 4.98 0.64 -16.10
CA ALA A 51 4.27 1.82 -16.56
C ALA A 51 3.07 2.22 -15.69
N GLU A 52 2.53 1.30 -14.89
CA GLU A 52 1.32 1.50 -14.08
C GLU A 52 1.60 1.93 -12.63
N GLY A 53 2.87 2.10 -12.26
CA GLY A 53 3.23 2.46 -10.89
C GLY A 53 2.86 1.39 -9.84
N PRO A 54 3.21 1.62 -8.58
CA PRO A 54 2.98 0.68 -7.49
C PRO A 54 1.62 0.91 -6.81
N LEU A 55 0.90 -0.17 -6.48
CA LEU A 55 -0.39 -0.10 -5.76
C LEU A 55 -0.21 0.46 -4.34
N PRO A 56 -1.12 1.30 -3.83
CA PRO A 56 -1.00 1.90 -2.49
C PRO A 56 -0.97 0.86 -1.36
N ILE A 57 -0.36 1.20 -0.21
CA ILE A 57 -0.22 0.27 0.93
C ILE A 57 -1.57 -0.13 1.50
N SER A 58 -2.61 0.70 1.32
CA SER A 58 -3.99 0.44 1.73
C SER A 58 -4.54 -0.87 1.12
N VAL A 59 -4.25 -1.15 -0.15
CA VAL A 59 -4.66 -2.40 -0.82
C VAL A 59 -4.01 -3.60 -0.13
N PHE A 60 -2.72 -3.50 0.19
CA PHE A 60 -2.01 -4.56 0.90
C PHE A 60 -2.43 -4.69 2.37
N LEU A 61 -2.88 -3.60 3.00
CA LEU A 61 -3.46 -3.64 4.34
C LEU A 61 -4.75 -4.45 4.34
N VAL A 62 -5.68 -4.14 3.44
CA VAL A 62 -6.94 -4.90 3.29
C VAL A 62 -6.63 -6.37 3.01
N ALA A 63 -5.71 -6.67 2.07
CA ALA A 63 -5.29 -8.03 1.79
C ALA A 63 -4.70 -8.75 3.02
N SER A 64 -3.94 -8.04 3.86
CA SER A 64 -3.40 -8.59 5.10
C SER A 64 -4.49 -8.94 6.11
N VAL A 65 -5.53 -8.11 6.22
CA VAL A 65 -6.67 -8.34 7.12
C VAL A 65 -7.50 -9.54 6.64
N LEU A 66 -7.84 -9.57 5.35
CA LEU A 66 -8.56 -10.69 4.73
C LEU A 66 -7.80 -12.00 4.90
N LYS A 67 -6.48 -11.97 4.71
CA LYS A 67 -5.64 -13.14 4.90
C LYS A 67 -5.64 -13.65 6.35
N ASP A 68 -5.69 -12.78 7.35
CA ASP A 68 -5.72 -13.20 8.75
C ASP A 68 -7.00 -13.96 9.11
N LYS A 69 -8.10 -13.74 8.35
CA LYS A 69 -9.36 -14.49 8.48
C LYS A 69 -9.66 -15.42 7.33
N SER A 70 -8.68 -15.75 6.49
CA SER A 70 -8.94 -16.55 5.30
C SER A 70 -9.58 -17.89 5.63
N THR A 71 -9.18 -18.53 6.73
CA THR A 71 -9.78 -19.80 7.18
C THR A 71 -11.26 -19.63 7.51
N LYS A 72 -11.61 -18.64 8.34
CA LYS A 72 -12.98 -18.34 8.74
C LYS A 72 -13.85 -17.96 7.55
N LEU A 73 -13.35 -17.07 6.69
CA LEU A 73 -14.04 -16.64 5.48
C LEU A 73 -14.32 -17.81 4.52
N LEU A 74 -13.33 -18.68 4.29
CA LEU A 74 -13.49 -19.81 3.37
C LEU A 74 -14.40 -20.93 3.92
N GLN A 75 -14.50 -21.06 5.24
CA GLN A 75 -15.26 -22.14 5.89
C GLN A 75 -16.69 -21.73 6.24
N GLU A 76 -16.89 -20.48 6.66
CA GLU A 76 -18.15 -20.03 7.26
C GLU A 76 -18.96 -19.12 6.35
N ALA A 77 -18.34 -18.40 5.41
CA ALA A 77 -19.07 -17.46 4.57
C ALA A 77 -19.81 -18.20 3.44
N ARG A 78 -21.14 -18.07 3.40
CA ARG A 78 -22.00 -18.62 2.34
C ARG A 78 -22.54 -17.55 1.40
N GLY A 79 -22.48 -16.28 1.82
CA GLY A 79 -22.83 -15.12 1.02
C GLY A 79 -22.16 -13.85 1.49
N LEU A 80 -22.47 -12.73 0.84
CA LEU A 80 -21.91 -11.42 1.16
C LEU A 80 -22.21 -11.01 2.61
N ASP A 81 -23.42 -11.28 3.10
CA ASP A 81 -23.82 -10.93 4.46
C ASP A 81 -22.94 -11.60 5.52
N ASP A 82 -22.56 -12.86 5.30
CA ASP A 82 -21.64 -13.58 6.19
C ASP A 82 -20.23 -12.97 6.13
N VAL A 83 -19.76 -12.57 4.95
CA VAL A 83 -18.48 -11.88 4.79
C VAL A 83 -18.48 -10.57 5.58
N VAL A 84 -19.53 -9.75 5.43
CA VAL A 84 -19.68 -8.48 6.14
C VAL A 84 -19.72 -8.72 7.66
N LYS A 85 -20.48 -9.73 8.12
CA LYS A 85 -20.54 -10.11 9.53
C LYS A 85 -19.16 -10.51 10.08
N ILE A 86 -18.47 -11.42 9.41
CA ILE A 86 -17.15 -11.91 9.82
C ILE A 86 -16.13 -10.77 9.92
N LEU A 87 -16.14 -9.83 8.97
CA LEU A 87 -15.23 -8.68 8.97
C LEU A 87 -15.60 -7.64 10.03
N ASN A 88 -16.89 -7.38 10.24
CA ASN A 88 -17.36 -6.45 11.27
C ASN A 88 -17.02 -6.91 12.68
N ASP A 89 -17.10 -8.22 12.95
CA ASP A 89 -16.69 -8.82 14.23
C ASP A 89 -15.20 -8.58 14.55
N MET A 90 -14.37 -8.21 13.57
CA MET A 90 -12.94 -7.96 13.76
C MET A 90 -12.60 -6.54 14.18
N THR A 91 -13.44 -5.56 13.86
CA THR A 91 -13.09 -4.13 13.90
C THR A 91 -12.61 -3.68 15.30
N GLY A 92 -13.08 -4.32 16.37
CA GLY A 92 -12.66 -4.06 17.76
C GLY A 92 -11.44 -4.84 18.26
N ASN A 93 -10.93 -5.84 17.53
CA ASN A 93 -9.83 -6.73 17.95
C ASN A 93 -8.71 -6.82 16.90
N LEU A 94 -8.58 -5.81 16.03
CA LEU A 94 -7.56 -5.78 15.00
C LEU A 94 -6.22 -5.25 15.57
N ASP A 95 -5.19 -6.10 15.57
CA ASP A 95 -3.82 -5.64 15.84
C ASP A 95 -3.28 -4.86 14.64
N ALA A 96 -3.29 -3.54 14.76
CA ALA A 96 -2.82 -2.62 13.72
C ALA A 96 -1.34 -2.86 13.32
N LYS A 97 -0.47 -3.22 14.27
CA LYS A 97 0.95 -3.46 14.02
C LYS A 97 1.14 -4.76 13.23
N LYS A 98 0.41 -5.81 13.58
CA LYS A 98 0.39 -7.08 12.85
C LYS A 98 -0.14 -6.88 11.43
N ALA A 99 -1.26 -6.15 11.26
CA ALA A 99 -1.84 -5.86 9.96
C ALA A 99 -0.87 -5.07 9.05
N CYS A 100 -0.26 -4.00 9.57
CA CYS A 100 0.72 -3.21 8.81
C CYS A 100 1.98 -4.02 8.46
N SER A 101 2.45 -4.87 9.38
CA SER A 101 3.61 -5.75 9.13
C SER A 101 3.30 -6.82 8.07
N GLY A 102 2.08 -7.37 8.08
CA GLY A 102 1.60 -8.29 7.06
C GLY A 102 1.47 -7.63 5.70
N ALA A 103 0.93 -6.40 5.65
CA ALA A 103 0.83 -5.59 4.44
C ALA A 103 2.20 -5.36 3.79
N MET A 104 3.21 -4.96 4.57
CA MET A 104 4.58 -4.78 4.07
C MET A 104 5.19 -6.07 3.50
N LYS A 105 4.90 -7.23 4.11
CA LYS A 105 5.36 -8.53 3.60
C LYS A 105 4.67 -8.89 2.28
N LEU A 106 3.38 -8.63 2.16
CA LEU A 106 2.61 -8.86 0.93
C LEU A 106 3.12 -7.96 -0.20
N HIS A 107 3.30 -6.66 0.07
CA HIS A 107 3.87 -5.70 -0.86
C HIS A 107 5.23 -6.16 -1.41
N LYS A 108 6.15 -6.57 -0.53
CA LYS A 108 7.47 -7.07 -0.95
C LYS A 108 7.38 -8.33 -1.83
N LYS A 109 6.43 -9.22 -1.55
CA LYS A 109 6.19 -10.42 -2.40
C LYS A 109 5.62 -10.03 -3.76
N TYR A 110 4.70 -9.08 -3.79
CA TYR A 110 4.11 -8.55 -5.02
C TYR A 110 5.19 -7.94 -5.92
N LEU A 111 6.01 -7.03 -5.39
CA LEU A 111 7.11 -6.40 -6.14
C LEU A 111 8.11 -7.42 -6.70
N LYS A 112 8.45 -8.48 -5.96
CA LYS A 112 9.34 -9.54 -6.46
C LYS A 112 8.74 -10.33 -7.61
N LYS A 113 7.41 -10.52 -7.64
CA LYS A 113 6.71 -11.20 -8.73
C LYS A 113 6.53 -10.28 -9.93
N ALA A 114 6.18 -9.02 -9.71
CA ALA A 114 6.03 -8.01 -10.77
C ALA A 114 7.34 -7.69 -11.51
N LYS A 115 8.49 -8.07 -10.95
CA LYS A 115 9.82 -7.98 -11.58
C LYS A 115 10.15 -9.15 -12.51
N LYS A 116 9.40 -10.26 -12.46
CA LYS A 116 9.61 -11.40 -13.36
C LYS A 116 8.78 -11.16 -14.63
N PRO A 117 9.40 -11.17 -15.83
CA PRO A 117 8.66 -11.06 -17.09
C PRO A 117 7.73 -12.27 -17.30
#